data_AF-A0A3D0NJV0-F1
#
_entry.id   AF-A0A3D0NJV0-F1
#
_cell.length_a   1.000
_cell.length_b   1.000
_cell.length_c   1.000
_cell.angle_alpha   90.00
_cell.angle_beta   90.00
_cell.angle_gamma   90.00
#
_symmetry.space_group_name_H-M   'P 1'
#
loop_
_entity.id
_entity.type
_entity.pdbx_description
1 polymer ?
#
loop_
_entity_poly.entity_id
_entity_poly.type
_entity_poly.pdbx_seq_one_letter_code
_entity_poly.pdbx_strand_id
1 'polypeptide(L)' 'MKLVDRASAINWNRVPDEKDAEVWERLTGNFWLPEKVPVSNDIPSWNTLTPAEKELTMRVFTG' A
#
# COMPACT_ATOMS: atom_id res chain seq x y z
N MET A 1 -3.19 35.34 -19.22
CA MET A 1 -2.03 34.41 -19.27
C MET A 1 -2.58 33.00 -19.05
N LYS A 2 -2.64 32.16 -20.11
CA LYS A 2 -3.22 30.81 -20.03
C LYS A 2 -2.19 29.87 -19.36
N LEU A 3 -2.51 29.38 -18.17
CA LEU A 3 -1.71 28.38 -17.43
C LEU A 3 -1.71 26.99 -18.08
N VAL A 4 -2.52 26.79 -19.13
CA VAL A 4 -2.86 25.46 -19.69
C VAL A 4 -1.87 24.98 -20.76
N ASP A 5 -0.91 25.80 -21.20
CA ASP A 5 -0.03 25.43 -22.32
C ASP A 5 1.02 24.36 -21.99
N ARG A 6 1.14 23.96 -20.71
CA ARG A 6 2.14 22.99 -20.24
C ARG A 6 1.58 21.69 -19.68
N ALA A 7 0.25 21.56 -19.55
CA ALA A 7 -0.39 20.38 -19.00
C ALA A 7 -1.53 19.93 -19.92
N SER A 8 -1.40 18.73 -20.47
CA SER A 8 -2.43 18.11 -21.31
C SER A 8 -3.38 17.27 -20.46
N ALA A 9 -4.66 17.25 -20.82
CA ALA A 9 -5.63 16.37 -20.18
C ALA A 9 -5.28 14.89 -20.47
N ILE A 10 -5.42 14.05 -19.46
CA ILE A 10 -5.22 12.61 -19.59
C ILE A 10 -6.37 11.97 -20.38
N ASN A 11 -6.06 10.96 -21.20
CA ASN A 11 -7.04 10.15 -21.91
C ASN A 11 -6.78 8.66 -21.68
N TRP A 12 -7.51 8.06 -20.73
CA TRP A 12 -7.41 6.63 -20.40
C TRP A 12 -7.90 5.68 -21.51
N ASN A 13 -8.56 6.21 -22.56
CA ASN A 13 -8.88 5.42 -23.76
C ASN A 13 -7.71 5.36 -24.76
N ARG A 14 -6.59 6.05 -24.49
CA ARG A 14 -5.38 6.09 -25.31
C ARG A 14 -4.14 6.09 -24.43
N VAL A 15 -3.88 4.96 -23.77
CA VAL A 15 -2.70 4.76 -22.92
C VAL A 15 -1.50 4.41 -23.80
N PRO A 16 -0.35 5.10 -23.69
CA PRO A 16 0.84 4.81 -24.49
C PRO A 16 1.53 3.49 -24.14
N ASP A 17 1.48 3.08 -22.87
CA ASP A 17 2.00 1.81 -22.36
C ASP A 17 0.89 1.07 -21.61
N GLU A 18 0.47 -0.09 -22.10
CA GLU A 18 -0.58 -0.90 -21.48
C GLU A 18 -0.26 -1.26 -20.02
N LYS A 19 1.03 -1.28 -19.64
CA LYS A 19 1.45 -1.57 -18.27
C LYS A 19 0.98 -0.54 -17.27
N ASP A 20 0.80 0.72 -17.68
CA ASP A 20 0.27 1.77 -16.81
C ASP A 20 -1.15 1.45 -16.34
N ALA A 21 -1.99 0.98 -17.25
CA ALA A 21 -3.37 0.58 -16.95
C ALA A 21 -3.40 -0.69 -16.08
N GLU A 22 -2.58 -1.70 -16.39
CA GLU A 22 -2.50 -2.92 -15.58
C GLU A 22 -2.06 -2.65 -14.14
N VAL A 23 -1.03 -1.80 -13.97
CA VAL A 23 -0.52 -1.45 -12.64
C VAL A 23 -1.55 -0.63 -11.87
N TRP A 24 -2.22 0.33 -12.53
CA TRP A 24 -3.31 1.10 -11.93
C TRP A 24 -4.41 0.18 -11.39
N GLU A 25 -4.96 -0.70 -12.23
CA GLU A 25 -6.02 -1.63 -11.83
C GLU A 25 -5.57 -2.56 -10.71
N ARG A 26 -4.31 -3.04 -10.74
CA ARG A 26 -3.80 -3.90 -9.68
C ARG A 26 -3.64 -3.16 -8.35
N LEU A 27 -3.20 -1.90 -8.36
CA LEU A 27 -3.02 -1.12 -7.13
C LEU A 27 -4.36 -0.69 -6.54
N THR A 28 -5.30 -0.23 -7.36
CA THR A 28 -6.62 0.18 -6.91
C THR A 28 -7.50 -1.01 -6.51
N GLY A 29 -7.42 -2.13 -7.25
CA GLY A 29 -8.13 -3.36 -6.94
C GLY A 29 -7.67 -4.03 -5.64
N ASN A 30 -6.38 -3.89 -5.28
CA ASN A 30 -5.85 -4.41 -4.00
C ASN A 30 -5.91 -3.40 -2.84
N PHE A 31 -6.67 -2.31 -2.97
CA PHE A 31 -6.83 -1.35 -1.90
C PHE A 31 -7.40 -1.99 -0.62
N TRP A 32 -6.69 -1.86 0.49
CA TRP A 32 -7.10 -2.36 1.79
C TRP A 32 -6.83 -1.36 2.91
N LEU A 33 -7.58 -1.51 4.00
CA LEU A 33 -7.48 -0.68 5.20
C LEU A 33 -7.06 -1.56 6.38
N PRO A 34 -6.23 -1.05 7.31
CA PRO A 34 -5.71 -1.84 8.42
C PRO A 34 -6.81 -2.39 9.33
N GLU A 35 -7.92 -1.68 9.49
CA GLU A 35 -9.05 -2.07 10.34
C GLU A 35 -9.78 -3.34 9.83
N LYS A 36 -9.54 -3.76 8.58
CA LYS A 36 -10.08 -5.00 8.03
C LYS A 36 -9.39 -6.25 8.59
N VAL A 37 -8.19 -6.12 9.16
CA VAL A 37 -7.40 -7.25 9.68
C VAL A 37 -7.51 -7.31 11.20
N PRO A 38 -8.09 -8.38 11.80
CA PRO A 38 -8.27 -8.47 13.25
C PRO A 38 -6.99 -8.91 13.98
N VAL A 39 -6.00 -8.01 14.07
CA VAL A 39 -4.69 -8.27 14.70
C VAL A 39 -4.80 -8.62 16.20
N SER A 40 -5.93 -8.32 16.85
CA SER A 40 -6.21 -8.74 18.23
C SER A 40 -6.14 -10.26 18.42
N ASN A 41 -6.41 -11.04 17.36
CA ASN A 41 -6.34 -12.50 17.41
C ASN A 41 -4.90 -13.02 17.59
N ASP A 42 -3.88 -12.19 17.32
CA ASP A 42 -2.47 -12.56 17.42
C ASP A 42 -1.88 -12.31 18.82
N ILE A 43 -2.64 -11.74 19.77
CA ILE A 43 -2.17 -11.49 21.15
C ILE A 43 -1.62 -12.75 21.85
N PRO A 44 -2.29 -13.92 21.78
CA PRO A 44 -1.76 -15.13 22.41
C PRO A 44 -0.39 -15.54 21.82
N SER A 45 -0.24 -15.49 20.50
CA SER A 45 1.01 -15.78 19.79
C SER A 45 2.08 -14.76 20.11
N TRP A 46 1.73 -13.47 20.18
CA TRP A 46 2.66 -12.42 20.62
C TRP A 46 3.19 -12.70 22.03
N ASN A 47 2.35 -13.23 22.92
CA ASN A 47 2.74 -13.52 24.30
C ASN A 47 3.68 -14.73 24.45
N THR A 48 3.86 -15.57 23.43
CA THR A 48 4.83 -16.68 23.47
C THR A 48 6.25 -16.25 23.13
N LEU A 49 6.44 -15.07 22.53
CA LEU A 49 7.75 -14.55 22.12
C LEU A 49 8.59 -14.12 23.34
N THR A 50 9.89 -14.35 23.24
CA THR A 50 10.90 -13.83 24.16
C THR A 50 11.00 -12.30 24.07
N PRO A 51 11.55 -11.63 25.10
CA PRO A 51 11.76 -10.17 25.05
C PRO A 51 12.58 -9.73 23.84
N ALA A 52 13.61 -10.49 23.46
CA ALA A 52 14.47 -10.19 22.33
C ALA A 52 13.73 -10.32 20.97
N GLU A 53 12.87 -11.33 20.81
CA GLU A 53 12.06 -11.50 19.60
C GLU A 53 11.03 -10.38 19.43
N LYS A 54 10.40 -9.94 20.54
CA LYS A 54 9.49 -8.78 20.52
C LYS A 54 10.22 -7.50 20.14
N GLU A 55 11.37 -7.24 20.75
CA GLU A 55 12.19 -6.06 20.47
C GLU A 55 12.65 -6.03 19.00
N LEU A 56 13.12 -7.17 18.49
CA LEU A 56 13.48 -7.32 17.09
C LEU A 56 12.29 -6.98 16.18
N THR A 57 11.12 -7.57 16.44
CA THR A 57 9.91 -7.38 15.62
C THR A 57 9.49 -5.91 15.58
N MET A 58 9.48 -5.23 16.73
CA MET A 58 9.16 -3.80 16.80
C MET A 58 10.16 -2.92 16.03
N ARG A 59 11.46 -3.20 16.16
CA ARG A 59 12.50 -2.44 15.45
C ARG A 59 12.43 -2.64 13.94
N VAL A 60 12.13 -3.86 13.47
CA VAL A 60 11.94 -4.16 12.05
C VAL A 60 10.75 -3.40 11.47
N PHE A 61 9.62 -3.32 12.17
CA PHE A 61 8.45 -2.59 11.66
C PHE A 61 8.53 -1.07 11.84
N THR A 62 9.45 -0.58 12.68
CA THR A 62 9.68 0.88 12.86
C THR A 62 10.66 1.45 11.84
N GLY A 63 11.55 0.62 11.29
CA GLY A 63 12.53 1.02 10.26
C GLY A 63 11.91 1.11 8.89
#